data_AF-A0A8S1MDV3-F1
#
_entry.id   AF-A0A8S1MDV3-F1
#
_cell.length_a   1.000
_cell.length_b   1.000
_cell.length_c   1.000
_cell.angle_alpha   90.00
_cell.angle_beta   90.00
_cell.angle_gamma   90.00
#
_symmetry.space_group_name_H-M   'P 1'
#
loop_
_entity.id
_entity.type
_entity.pdbx_description
1 polymer ?
#
loop_
_entity_poly.entity_id
_entity_poly.type
_entity_poly.pdbx_seq_one_letter_code
_entity_poly.pdbx_strand_id
1 'polypeptide(L)'
;MDKLDKIIAQLDELEISQKHKEVQIKHNQNSLLLRLPKVILIQRICGFLDDQDLYRFTATCSTMRKIMFSPLGFKLLTLSRNAQHIVGGNKQQQQILKQEKQEIGSSGNQSENNNSVFDSEEDALAQLQALKSVKEFLTTKLQQSQAQIQNIEDLITDSSDTLKYEKSVNMKLQSKINILQNQLSISELQRQDVKENLSELNSEYTKIISQMEQDRVLLQDEKDKLLGHKKVLIQEVYRLRGMVSQMEEDQNNYQSALKQIKVFMDTIDLKPI
;
A
#
# COMPACT_ATOMS: atom_id res chain seq x y z
N MET A 1 35.89 -37.62 4.69
CA MET A 1 35.02 -36.56 5.29
C MET A 1 35.88 -35.46 5.90
N ASP A 2 37.12 -35.26 5.45
CA ASP A 2 37.54 -34.45 4.30
C ASP A 2 37.06 -33.00 4.33
N LYS A 3 38.05 -32.12 4.44
CA LYS A 3 37.89 -30.66 4.45
C LYS A 3 37.16 -30.16 3.20
N LEU A 4 37.21 -30.93 2.11
CA LEU A 4 36.49 -30.66 0.87
C LEU A 4 34.97 -30.71 1.08
N ASP A 5 34.45 -31.71 1.80
CA ASP A 5 33.01 -31.87 2.06
C ASP A 5 32.47 -30.72 2.94
N LYS A 6 33.31 -30.21 3.85
CA LYS A 6 32.97 -29.03 4.68
C LYS A 6 32.94 -27.74 3.87
N ILE A 7 33.85 -27.58 2.90
CA ILE A 7 33.88 -26.42 2.02
C ILE A 7 32.68 -26.44 1.06
N ILE A 8 32.31 -27.61 0.55
CA ILE A 8 31.12 -27.79 -0.30
C ILE A 8 29.85 -27.44 0.48
N ALA A 9 29.69 -27.95 1.71
CA ALA A 9 28.54 -27.61 2.56
C ALA A 9 28.45 -26.11 2.88
N GLN A 10 29.59 -25.44 3.12
CA GLN A 10 29.63 -23.99 3.35
C GLN A 10 29.29 -23.17 2.10
N LEU A 11 29.69 -23.64 0.92
CA LEU A 11 29.32 -23.02 -0.36
C LEU A 11 27.83 -23.18 -0.66
N ASP A 12 27.26 -24.35 -0.39
CA ASP A 12 25.83 -24.60 -0.53
C ASP A 12 25.00 -23.72 0.43
N GLU A 13 25.42 -23.58 1.69
CA GLU A 13 24.76 -22.67 2.64
C GLU A 13 24.85 -21.20 2.20
N LEU A 14 26.00 -20.78 1.63
CA LEU A 14 26.19 -19.44 1.08
C LEU A 14 25.30 -19.19 -0.15
N GLU A 15 25.16 -20.18 -1.04
CA GLU A 15 24.29 -20.09 -2.21
C GLU A 15 22.80 -20.01 -1.81
N ILE A 16 22.39 -20.81 -0.82
CA ILE A 16 21.03 -20.78 -0.27
C ILE A 16 20.76 -19.42 0.40
N SER A 17 21.71 -18.91 1.19
CA SER A 17 21.61 -17.61 1.85
C SER A 17 21.53 -16.44 0.84
N GLN A 18 22.30 -16.51 -0.25
CA GLN A 18 22.21 -15.54 -1.34
C GLN A 18 20.87 -15.62 -2.08
N LYS A 19 20.38 -16.82 -2.42
CA LYS A 19 19.05 -17.01 -3.03
C LYS A 19 17.94 -16.47 -2.11
N HIS A 20 18.03 -16.71 -0.80
CA HIS A 20 17.06 -16.17 0.17
C HIS A 20 17.10 -14.65 0.24
N LYS A 21 18.30 -14.03 0.25
CA LYS A 21 18.45 -12.58 0.18
C LYS A 21 17.91 -11.99 -1.12
N GLU A 22 18.17 -12.61 -2.27
CA GLU A 22 17.64 -12.15 -3.56
C GLU A 22 16.12 -12.26 -3.63
N VAL A 23 15.54 -13.34 -3.10
CA VAL A 23 14.08 -13.50 -3.01
C VAL A 23 13.48 -12.45 -2.07
N GLN A 24 14.10 -12.18 -0.91
CA GLN A 24 13.67 -11.10 -0.01
C GLN A 24 13.81 -9.71 -0.62
N ILE A 25 14.87 -9.44 -1.40
CA ILE A 25 15.05 -8.16 -2.12
C ILE A 25 14.01 -8.03 -3.25
N LYS A 26 13.74 -9.09 -4.02
CA LYS A 26 12.69 -9.10 -5.05
C LYS A 26 11.29 -8.97 -4.45
N HIS A 27 11.05 -9.60 -3.30
CA HIS A 27 9.79 -9.47 -2.57
C HIS A 27 9.64 -8.07 -1.96
N ASN A 28 10.71 -7.44 -1.46
CA ASN A 28 10.72 -6.04 -1.01
C ASN A 28 10.59 -5.02 -2.16
N GLN A 29 11.10 -5.33 -3.36
CA GLN A 29 10.88 -4.50 -4.55
C GLN A 29 9.42 -4.56 -5.06
N ASN A 30 8.73 -5.68 -4.83
CA ASN A 30 7.31 -5.85 -5.16
C ASN A 30 6.36 -5.48 -4.00
N SER A 31 6.89 -5.41 -2.77
CA SER A 31 6.18 -4.99 -1.57
C SER A 31 6.28 -3.48 -1.39
N LEU A 32 5.26 -2.78 -1.89
CA LEU A 32 4.64 -1.65 -1.18
C LEU A 32 5.54 -0.49 -0.67
N LEU A 33 6.73 -0.26 -1.25
CA LEU A 33 7.38 1.05 -1.17
C LEU A 33 6.61 2.04 -2.06
N LEU A 34 5.44 2.45 -1.55
CA LEU A 34 4.68 3.64 -1.90
C LEU A 34 4.63 3.95 -3.41
N ARG A 35 3.88 3.15 -4.18
CA ARG A 35 3.30 3.64 -5.44
C ARG A 35 2.22 4.67 -5.11
N LEU A 36 2.63 5.83 -4.58
CA LEU A 36 1.78 6.99 -4.46
C LEU A 36 1.35 7.41 -5.88
N PRO A 37 0.04 7.52 -6.16
CA PRO A 37 -0.44 8.04 -7.42
C PRO A 37 0.25 9.37 -7.75
N LYS A 38 0.69 9.52 -9.00
CA LYS A 38 1.43 10.72 -9.47
C LYS A 38 0.70 12.03 -9.14
N VAL A 39 -0.63 11.99 -9.13
CA VAL A 39 -1.50 13.12 -8.79
C VAL A 39 -1.35 13.54 -7.33
N ILE A 40 -1.27 12.59 -6.38
CA ILE A 40 -1.08 12.88 -4.95
C ILE A 40 0.30 13.49 -4.73
N LEU A 41 1.33 12.95 -5.37
CA LEU A 41 2.69 13.50 -5.30
C LEU A 41 2.73 14.96 -5.76
N ILE A 42 2.08 15.29 -6.88
CA ILE A 42 2.06 16.66 -7.43
C ILE A 42 1.22 17.61 -6.58
N GLN A 43 -0.02 17.25 -6.23
CA GLN A 43 -0.95 18.17 -5.56
C GLN A 43 -0.75 18.30 -4.05
N ARG A 44 -0.35 17.21 -3.37
CA ARG A 44 -0.31 17.15 -1.91
C ARG A 44 1.09 17.22 -1.32
N ILE A 45 2.13 16.94 -2.12
CA ILE A 45 3.52 16.93 -1.65
C ILE A 45 4.32 18.04 -2.32
N CYS A 46 4.37 18.09 -3.66
CA CYS A 46 5.17 19.10 -4.37
C CYS A 46 4.74 20.55 -4.15
N GLY A 47 3.46 20.79 -3.87
CA GLY A 47 2.99 22.15 -3.57
C GLY A 47 3.60 22.74 -2.28
N PHE A 48 3.99 21.88 -1.34
CA PHE A 48 4.46 22.27 -0.01
C PHE A 48 5.97 22.12 0.18
N LEU A 49 6.69 21.65 -0.84
CA LEU A 49 8.15 21.49 -0.80
C LEU A 49 8.83 22.65 -1.53
N ASP A 50 9.87 23.20 -0.93
CA ASP A 50 10.74 24.16 -1.58
C ASP A 50 11.58 23.49 -2.66
N ASP A 51 12.12 24.28 -3.61
CA ASP A 51 12.88 23.76 -4.76
C ASP A 51 14.05 22.86 -4.35
N GLN A 52 14.70 23.21 -3.25
CA GLN A 52 15.85 22.45 -2.72
C GLN A 52 15.43 21.08 -2.17
N ASP A 53 14.29 21.01 -1.49
CA ASP A 53 13.76 19.76 -0.94
C ASP A 53 13.12 18.90 -2.02
N LEU A 54 12.47 19.51 -3.01
CA LEU A 54 11.94 18.83 -4.16
C LEU A 54 13.06 18.18 -4.99
N TYR A 55 14.20 18.86 -5.15
CA TYR A 55 15.38 18.30 -5.80
C TYR A 55 15.94 17.11 -5.03
N ARG A 56 16.08 17.22 -3.70
CA ARG A 56 16.49 16.09 -2.84
C ARG A 56 15.51 14.93 -2.91
N PHE A 57 14.22 15.21 -3.01
CA PHE A 57 13.18 14.19 -3.12
C PHE A 57 13.23 13.44 -4.46
N THR A 58 13.70 14.06 -5.55
CA THR A 58 13.98 13.32 -6.80
C THR A 58 15.19 12.38 -6.70
N ALA A 59 16.11 12.64 -5.78
CA ALA A 59 17.25 11.75 -5.55
C ALA A 59 16.80 10.42 -4.93
N THR A 60 15.79 10.46 -4.05
CA THR A 60 15.27 9.30 -3.32
C THR A 60 14.05 8.65 -3.97
N CYS A 61 13.18 9.42 -4.63
CA CYS A 61 11.97 8.92 -5.27
C CYS A 61 12.09 8.89 -6.80
N SER A 62 12.23 7.69 -7.38
CA SER A 62 12.32 7.49 -8.83
C SER A 62 11.07 7.95 -9.59
N THR A 63 9.89 7.84 -8.98
CA THR A 63 8.62 8.34 -9.53
C THR A 63 8.61 9.86 -9.60
N MET A 64 9.09 10.54 -8.54
CA MET A 64 9.18 12.00 -8.53
C MET A 64 10.18 12.50 -9.56
N ARG A 65 11.33 11.83 -9.69
CA ARG A 65 12.31 12.12 -10.74
C ARG A 65 11.67 12.09 -12.13
N LYS A 66 10.90 11.04 -12.43
CA LYS A 66 10.20 10.93 -13.72
C LYS A 66 9.14 12.02 -13.95
N ILE A 67 8.50 12.51 -12.90
CA ILE A 67 7.52 13.59 -12.99
C ILE A 67 8.22 14.93 -13.23
N MET A 68 9.23 15.27 -12.41
CA MET A 68 10.00 16.52 -12.51
C MET A 68 10.67 16.71 -13.88
N PHE A 69 11.28 15.65 -14.42
CA PHE A 69 12.01 15.72 -15.69
C PHE A 69 11.15 15.39 -16.91
N SER A 70 9.82 15.23 -16.74
CA SER A 70 8.89 15.12 -17.86
C SER A 70 8.35 16.50 -18.24
N PRO A 71 8.28 16.86 -19.53
CA PRO A 71 7.72 18.16 -19.96
C PRO A 71 6.30 18.42 -19.44
N LEU A 72 5.47 17.37 -19.37
CA LEU A 72 4.11 17.45 -18.86
C LEU A 72 4.07 17.55 -17.33
N GLY A 73 4.96 16.84 -16.64
CA GLY A 73 5.06 16.88 -15.18
C GLY A 73 5.60 18.20 -14.67
N PHE A 74 6.60 18.79 -15.34
CA PHE A 74 7.08 20.13 -15.04
C PHE A 74 5.98 21.20 -15.19
N LYS A 75 5.19 21.13 -16.27
CA LYS A 75 4.03 22.02 -16.48
C LYS A 75 2.95 21.87 -15.40
N LEU A 76 2.73 20.66 -14.91
CA LEU A 76 1.79 20.40 -13.80
C LEU A 76 2.31 20.94 -12.47
N LEU A 77 3.62 20.84 -12.21
CA LEU A 77 4.24 21.36 -10.98
C LEU A 77 4.18 22.88 -10.92
N THR A 78 4.46 23.57 -12.02
CA THR A 78 4.36 25.04 -12.10
C THR A 78 2.92 25.51 -11.94
N LEU A 79 1.94 24.85 -12.57
CA LEU A 79 0.52 25.13 -12.38
C LEU A 79 0.06 24.88 -10.93
N SER A 80 0.52 23.79 -10.30
CA SER A 80 0.16 23.47 -8.91
C SER A 80 0.71 24.50 -7.92
N ARG A 81 1.96 24.96 -8.10
CA ARG A 81 2.55 25.99 -7.23
C ARG A 81 1.88 27.35 -7.43
N ASN A 82 1.53 27.70 -8.66
CA ASN A 82 0.75 28.91 -8.94
C ASN A 82 -0.67 28.85 -8.36
N ALA A 83 -1.32 27.69 -8.40
CA ALA A 83 -2.66 27.50 -7.84
C ALA A 83 -2.68 27.63 -6.31
N GLN A 84 -1.63 27.16 -5.61
CA GLN A 84 -1.54 27.31 -4.15
C GLN A 84 -1.29 28.77 -3.71
N HIS A 85 -0.64 29.60 -4.53
CA HIS A 85 -0.56 31.04 -4.30
C HIS A 85 -1.91 31.77 -4.47
N ILE A 86 -2.84 31.21 -5.25
CA ILE A 86 -4.17 31.79 -5.47
C ILE A 86 -5.15 31.41 -4.34
N VAL A 87 -4.99 30.22 -3.73
CA VAL A 87 -5.89 29.73 -2.65
C VAL A 87 -5.35 30.04 -1.24
N GLY A 88 -4.04 30.30 -1.10
CA GLY A 88 -3.41 30.76 0.15
C GLY A 88 -3.06 32.25 0.13
N GLY A 89 -4.02 33.10 -0.26
CA GLY A 89 -3.79 34.52 -0.53
C GLY A 89 -2.99 35.25 0.57
N ASN A 90 -1.82 35.75 0.18
CA ASN A 90 -1.14 36.85 0.85
C ASN A 90 -2.13 38.03 0.96
N LYS A 91 -2.42 38.48 2.18
CA LYS A 91 -3.26 39.65 2.51
C LYS A 91 -2.72 41.00 1.97
N GLN A 92 -1.75 41.01 1.06
CA GLN A 92 -1.08 42.23 0.62
C GLN A 92 -1.52 42.76 -0.75
N GLN A 93 -2.30 42.04 -1.56
CA GLN A 93 -2.69 42.52 -2.90
C GLN A 93 -4.08 43.18 -3.01
N GLN A 94 -4.86 43.28 -1.92
CA GLN A 94 -6.15 43.99 -1.94
C GLN A 94 -6.07 45.51 -1.69
N GLN A 95 -4.88 46.11 -1.55
CA GLN A 95 -4.76 47.56 -1.33
C GLN A 95 -4.63 48.40 -2.61
N ILE A 96 -4.40 47.82 -3.79
CA ILE A 96 -4.10 48.62 -4.99
C ILE A 96 -5.34 49.03 -5.79
N LEU A 97 -6.49 48.37 -5.60
CA LEU A 97 -7.71 48.60 -6.42
C LEU A 97 -8.74 49.59 -5.83
N LYS A 98 -8.42 50.30 -4.74
CA LYS A 98 -9.35 51.26 -4.10
C LYS A 98 -9.03 52.75 -4.32
N GLN A 99 -8.00 53.11 -5.09
CA GLN A 99 -7.62 54.52 -5.30
C GLN A 99 -8.08 55.17 -6.62
N GLU A 100 -8.68 54.44 -7.55
CA GLU A 100 -9.30 55.05 -8.75
C GLU A 100 -10.79 55.33 -8.54
N LYS A 101 -11.10 56.19 -7.57
CA LYS A 101 -12.37 56.92 -7.54
C LYS A 101 -12.05 58.40 -7.34
N GLN A 102 -11.65 59.00 -8.46
CA GLN A 102 -11.37 60.42 -8.58
C GLN A 102 -12.64 61.20 -8.21
N GLU A 103 -12.55 61.99 -7.14
CA GLU A 103 -13.56 62.97 -6.77
C GLU A 103 -13.65 64.04 -7.87
N ILE A 104 -14.77 64.08 -8.57
CA ILE A 104 -15.17 65.26 -9.33
C ILE A 104 -15.68 66.26 -8.28
N GLY A 105 -14.79 67.16 -7.87
CA GLY A 105 -15.10 68.29 -7.02
C GLY A 105 -16.10 69.21 -7.73
N SER A 106 -17.34 69.19 -7.23
CA SER A 106 -18.37 70.17 -7.52
C SER A 106 -18.01 71.50 -6.87
N SER A 107 -17.35 72.40 -7.61
CA SER A 107 -17.20 73.80 -7.22
C SER A 107 -18.41 74.58 -7.72
N GLY A 108 -19.41 74.71 -6.84
CA GLY A 108 -20.42 75.75 -6.94
C GLY A 108 -20.19 76.77 -5.83
N ASN A 109 -19.81 77.99 -6.20
CA ASN A 109 -20.30 79.20 -5.54
C ASN A 109 -20.22 80.38 -6.52
N GLN A 110 -21.39 80.94 -6.78
CA GLN A 110 -21.65 82.16 -7.53
C GLN A 110 -21.38 83.41 -6.68
N SER A 111 -21.03 84.49 -7.37
CA SER A 111 -21.25 85.93 -7.11
C SER A 111 -19.96 86.66 -7.53
N GLU A 112 -19.91 87.62 -8.45
CA GLU A 112 -20.81 88.74 -8.71
C GLU A 112 -20.33 89.46 -10.00
N ASN A 113 -21.25 90.15 -10.68
CA ASN A 113 -21.04 91.36 -11.48
C ASN A 113 -20.17 91.31 -12.76
N ASN A 114 -20.83 91.29 -13.92
CA ASN A 114 -21.14 92.49 -14.73
C ASN A 114 -21.23 92.19 -16.24
N ASN A 115 -22.17 92.89 -16.89
CA ASN A 115 -22.32 93.11 -18.33
C ASN A 115 -22.80 91.89 -19.12
N SER A 116 -24.10 91.79 -19.46
CA SER A 116 -24.73 92.39 -20.65
C SER A 116 -23.92 92.19 -21.93
N VAL A 117 -24.61 91.77 -22.99
CA VAL A 117 -24.14 91.52 -24.36
C VAL A 117 -24.02 90.02 -24.67
N PHE A 118 -25.17 89.37 -24.89
CA PHE A 118 -25.29 88.61 -26.13
C PHE A 118 -25.57 89.66 -27.21
N ASP A 119 -24.68 89.78 -28.19
CA ASP A 119 -25.05 90.14 -29.56
C ASP A 119 -23.84 89.97 -30.49
N SER A 120 -23.36 88.73 -30.61
CA SER A 120 -22.79 88.27 -31.87
C SER A 120 -23.39 86.90 -32.19
N GLU A 121 -23.92 86.72 -33.40
CA GLU A 121 -24.34 85.40 -33.92
C GLU A 121 -23.23 84.36 -33.78
N GLU A 122 -21.98 84.81 -33.78
CA GLU A 122 -20.77 84.01 -33.69
C GLU A 122 -20.65 83.25 -32.36
N ASP A 123 -21.02 83.86 -31.22
CA ASP A 123 -20.92 83.22 -29.90
C ASP A 123 -22.06 82.20 -29.68
N ALA A 124 -23.25 82.49 -30.23
CA ALA A 124 -24.35 81.54 -30.28
C ALA A 124 -24.04 80.33 -31.19
N LEU A 125 -23.37 80.56 -32.33
CA LEU A 125 -22.87 79.51 -33.21
C LEU A 125 -21.78 78.67 -32.53
N ALA A 126 -20.88 79.29 -31.76
CA ALA A 126 -19.84 78.58 -31.00
C ALA A 126 -20.45 77.68 -29.91
N GLN A 127 -21.44 78.17 -29.16
CA GLN A 127 -22.18 77.36 -28.18
C GLN A 127 -22.96 76.22 -28.84
N LEU A 128 -23.59 76.46 -30.00
CA LEU A 128 -24.28 75.43 -30.76
C LEU A 128 -23.32 74.34 -31.26
N GLN A 129 -22.13 74.74 -31.74
CA GLN A 129 -21.07 73.83 -32.17
C GLN A 129 -20.56 72.97 -31.00
N ALA A 130 -20.37 73.56 -29.82
CA ALA A 130 -19.99 72.84 -28.60
C ALA A 130 -21.07 71.86 -28.13
N LEU A 131 -22.35 72.26 -28.19
CA LEU A 131 -23.48 71.36 -27.89
C LEU A 131 -23.54 70.19 -28.88
N LYS A 132 -23.25 70.44 -30.16
CA LYS A 132 -23.21 69.41 -31.20
C LYS A 132 -22.07 68.41 -30.96
N SER A 133 -20.89 68.87 -30.57
CA SER A 133 -19.76 67.99 -30.25
C SER A 133 -19.99 67.19 -28.97
N VAL A 134 -20.60 67.78 -27.94
CA VAL A 134 -21.03 67.05 -26.72
C VAL A 134 -22.06 65.99 -27.07
N LYS A 135 -23.04 66.31 -27.93
CA LYS A 135 -24.03 65.33 -28.40
C LYS A 135 -23.37 64.17 -29.15
N GLU A 136 -22.43 64.43 -30.05
CA GLU A 136 -21.68 63.39 -30.77
C GLU A 136 -20.86 62.52 -29.82
N PHE A 137 -20.18 63.12 -28.84
CA PHE A 137 -19.42 62.39 -27.82
C PHE A 137 -20.32 61.50 -26.97
N LEU A 138 -21.43 62.03 -26.45
CA LEU A 138 -22.38 61.26 -25.64
C LEU A 138 -23.02 60.14 -26.46
N THR A 139 -23.32 60.36 -27.74
CA THR A 139 -23.86 59.33 -28.64
C THR A 139 -22.84 58.22 -28.85
N THR A 140 -21.57 58.56 -29.08
CA THR A 140 -20.48 57.59 -29.23
C THR A 140 -20.28 56.79 -27.94
N LYS A 141 -20.32 57.45 -26.78
CA LYS A 141 -20.22 56.78 -25.46
C LYS A 141 -21.41 55.87 -25.17
N LEU A 142 -22.61 56.27 -25.54
CA LEU A 142 -23.80 55.44 -25.42
C LEU A 142 -23.70 54.18 -26.28
N GLN A 143 -23.28 54.32 -27.55
CA GLN A 143 -23.05 53.18 -28.44
C GLN A 143 -21.96 52.24 -27.91
N GLN A 144 -20.85 52.80 -27.41
CA GLN A 144 -19.77 52.02 -26.81
C GLN A 144 -20.26 51.26 -25.57
N SER A 145 -21.02 51.91 -24.69
CA SER A 145 -21.62 51.28 -23.51
C SER A 145 -22.60 50.18 -23.89
N GLN A 146 -23.41 50.38 -24.93
CA GLN A 146 -24.38 49.39 -25.38
C GLN A 146 -23.72 48.17 -26.00
N ALA A 147 -22.63 48.36 -26.76
CA ALA A 147 -21.80 47.25 -27.24
C ALA A 147 -21.11 46.49 -26.10
N GLN A 148 -20.67 47.18 -25.04
CA GLN A 148 -20.10 46.53 -23.86
C GLN A 148 -21.15 45.70 -23.10
N ILE A 149 -22.37 46.22 -22.94
CA ILE A 149 -23.48 45.49 -22.30
C ILE A 149 -23.78 44.22 -23.09
N GLN A 150 -23.90 44.30 -24.42
CA GLN A 150 -24.17 43.13 -25.26
C GLN A 150 -23.07 42.05 -25.11
N ASN A 151 -21.79 42.45 -25.14
CA ASN A 151 -20.68 41.52 -24.94
C ASN A 151 -20.73 40.83 -23.56
N ILE A 152 -21.15 41.55 -22.52
CA ILE A 152 -21.29 40.98 -21.17
C ILE A 152 -22.47 40.01 -21.13
N GLU A 153 -23.60 40.33 -21.77
CA GLU A 153 -24.77 39.45 -21.86
C GLU A 153 -24.46 38.14 -22.59
N ASP A 154 -23.71 38.21 -23.68
CA ASP A 154 -23.24 37.03 -24.42
C ASP A 154 -22.34 36.16 -23.53
N LEU A 155 -21.37 36.79 -22.82
CA LEU A 155 -20.47 36.07 -21.90
C LEU A 155 -21.20 35.43 -20.71
N ILE A 156 -22.25 36.09 -20.19
CA ILE A 156 -23.11 35.55 -19.13
C ILE A 156 -23.84 34.31 -19.64
N THR A 157 -24.31 34.33 -20.88
CA THR A 157 -25.03 33.22 -21.52
C THR A 157 -24.10 32.02 -21.69
N ASP A 158 -22.91 32.22 -22.25
CA ASP A 158 -21.89 31.18 -22.42
C ASP A 158 -21.46 30.57 -21.08
N SER A 159 -21.27 31.42 -20.07
CA SER A 159 -20.92 30.98 -18.71
C SER A 159 -22.05 30.16 -18.07
N SER A 160 -23.30 30.56 -18.29
CA SER A 160 -24.49 29.86 -17.79
C SER A 160 -24.62 28.46 -18.40
N ASP A 161 -24.39 28.32 -19.71
CA ASP A 161 -24.46 27.02 -20.39
C ASP A 161 -23.31 26.10 -20.00
N THR A 162 -22.10 26.66 -19.84
CA THR A 162 -20.95 25.93 -19.26
C THR A 162 -21.28 25.41 -17.86
N LEU A 163 -21.89 26.24 -17.01
CA LEU A 163 -22.28 25.84 -15.66
C LEU A 163 -23.33 24.71 -15.66
N LYS A 164 -24.31 24.74 -16.58
CA LYS A 164 -25.30 23.65 -16.72
C LYS A 164 -24.63 22.34 -17.13
N TYR A 165 -23.69 22.40 -18.07
CA TYR A 165 -22.92 21.23 -18.50
C TYR A 165 -22.12 20.63 -17.33
N GLU A 166 -21.36 21.46 -16.61
CA GLU A 166 -20.57 21.01 -15.46
C GLU A 166 -21.46 20.42 -14.35
N LYS A 167 -22.63 21.00 -14.08
CA LYS A 167 -23.62 20.40 -13.15
C LYS A 167 -24.07 19.00 -13.58
N SER A 168 -24.33 18.81 -14.88
CA SER A 168 -24.73 17.51 -15.43
C SER A 168 -23.60 16.47 -15.28
N VAL A 169 -22.36 16.86 -15.58
CA VAL A 169 -21.18 16.00 -15.40
C VAL A 169 -20.99 15.65 -13.94
N ASN A 170 -21.12 16.62 -13.04
CA ASN A 170 -20.99 16.40 -11.59
C ASN A 170 -22.03 15.38 -11.07
N MET A 171 -23.30 15.49 -11.49
CA MET A 171 -24.33 14.51 -11.13
C MET A 171 -23.97 13.08 -11.57
N LYS A 172 -23.41 12.92 -12.78
CA LYS A 172 -22.94 11.62 -13.27
C LYS A 172 -21.77 11.08 -12.44
N LEU A 173 -20.82 11.95 -12.08
CA LEU A 173 -19.69 11.59 -11.23
C LEU A 173 -20.16 11.20 -9.82
N GLN A 174 -21.12 11.92 -9.24
CA GLN A 174 -21.71 11.60 -7.95
C GLN A 174 -22.38 10.22 -7.95
N SER A 175 -23.14 9.90 -9.01
CA SER A 175 -23.71 8.57 -9.18
C SER A 175 -22.62 7.48 -9.26
N LYS A 176 -21.52 7.74 -9.96
CA LYS A 176 -20.41 6.79 -10.07
C LYS A 176 -19.69 6.60 -8.73
N ILE A 177 -19.50 7.68 -7.96
CA ILE A 177 -18.95 7.62 -6.61
C ILE A 177 -19.81 6.72 -5.73
N ASN A 178 -21.14 6.89 -5.74
CA ASN A 178 -22.04 6.07 -4.94
C ASN A 178 -21.98 4.58 -5.32
N ILE A 179 -21.92 4.27 -6.63
CA ILE A 179 -21.76 2.88 -7.10
C ILE A 179 -20.44 2.28 -6.60
N LEU A 180 -19.33 3.02 -6.72
CA LEU A 180 -18.02 2.55 -6.26
C LEU A 180 -17.95 2.38 -4.75
N GLN A 181 -18.60 3.26 -3.98
CA GLN A 181 -18.70 3.13 -2.53
C GLN A 181 -19.47 1.86 -2.11
N ASN A 182 -20.58 1.56 -2.79
CA ASN A 182 -21.32 0.31 -2.55
C ASN A 182 -20.49 -0.93 -2.90
N GLN A 183 -19.77 -0.91 -4.03
CA GLN A 183 -18.87 -2.01 -4.40
C GLN A 183 -17.74 -2.21 -3.39
N LEU A 184 -17.17 -1.12 -2.86
CA LEU A 184 -16.16 -1.19 -1.82
C LEU A 184 -16.72 -1.83 -0.54
N SER A 185 -17.91 -1.41 -0.10
CA SER A 185 -18.56 -1.98 1.09
C SER A 185 -18.82 -3.48 0.95
N ILE A 186 -19.29 -3.94 -0.21
CA ILE A 186 -19.51 -5.37 -0.47
C ILE A 186 -18.18 -6.14 -0.43
N SER A 187 -17.13 -5.59 -1.06
CA SER A 187 -15.80 -6.22 -1.07
C SER A 187 -15.18 -6.31 0.32
N GLU A 188 -15.37 -5.29 1.16
CA GLU A 188 -14.93 -5.29 2.55
C GLU A 188 -15.63 -6.37 3.39
N LEU A 189 -16.94 -6.55 3.19
CA LEU A 189 -17.73 -7.60 3.83
C LEU A 189 -17.22 -9.00 3.41
N GLN A 190 -17.04 -9.23 2.10
CA GLN A 190 -16.49 -10.49 1.59
C GLN A 190 -15.09 -10.79 2.15
N ARG A 191 -14.24 -9.77 2.28
CA ARG A 191 -12.91 -9.93 2.89
C ARG A 191 -13.00 -10.30 4.36
N GLN A 192 -14.00 -9.79 5.08
CA GLN A 192 -14.23 -10.14 6.48
C GLN A 192 -14.68 -11.60 6.63
N ASP A 193 -15.62 -12.06 5.80
CA ASP A 193 -16.08 -13.45 5.78
C ASP A 193 -14.92 -14.42 5.49
N VAL A 194 -14.08 -14.12 4.49
CA VAL A 194 -12.90 -14.95 4.16
C VAL A 194 -11.91 -14.98 5.32
N LYS A 195 -11.72 -13.86 6.03
CA LYS A 195 -10.83 -13.80 7.18
C LYS A 195 -11.34 -14.67 8.34
N GLU A 196 -12.65 -14.66 8.58
CA GLU A 196 -13.29 -15.48 9.61
C GLU A 196 -13.17 -16.97 9.27
N ASN A 197 -13.49 -17.36 8.04
CA ASN A 197 -13.34 -18.73 7.55
C ASN A 197 -11.89 -19.23 7.65
N LEU A 198 -10.92 -18.38 7.29
CA LEU A 198 -9.49 -18.72 7.45
C LEU A 198 -9.10 -18.89 8.92
N SER A 199 -9.65 -18.05 9.81
CA SER A 199 -9.40 -18.16 11.25
C SER A 199 -9.96 -19.46 11.83
N GLU A 200 -11.17 -19.84 11.42
CA GLU A 200 -11.81 -21.10 11.82
C GLU A 200 -11.01 -22.30 11.31
N LEU A 201 -10.68 -22.30 10.01
CA LEU A 201 -9.87 -23.36 9.40
C LEU A 201 -8.51 -23.51 10.09
N ASN A 202 -7.85 -22.40 10.42
CA ASN A 202 -6.59 -22.42 11.13
C ASN A 202 -6.74 -22.96 12.57
N SER A 203 -7.86 -22.69 13.23
CA SER A 203 -8.18 -23.28 14.54
C SER A 203 -8.33 -24.80 14.43
N GLU A 204 -9.06 -25.30 13.43
CA GLU A 204 -9.22 -26.73 13.18
C GLU A 204 -7.89 -27.42 12.88
N TYR A 205 -7.05 -26.86 12.01
CA TYR A 205 -5.70 -27.38 11.77
C TYR A 205 -4.84 -27.41 13.04
N THR A 206 -4.92 -26.36 13.86
CA THR A 206 -4.18 -26.31 15.13
C THR A 206 -4.62 -27.44 16.06
N LYS A 207 -5.93 -27.71 16.18
CA LYS A 207 -6.45 -28.84 16.97
C LYS A 207 -5.93 -30.18 16.46
N ILE A 208 -5.95 -30.39 15.14
CA ILE A 208 -5.45 -31.62 14.52
C ILE A 208 -3.96 -31.80 14.82
N ILE A 209 -3.15 -30.75 14.68
CA ILE A 209 -1.72 -30.78 14.97
C ILE A 209 -1.48 -31.15 16.44
N SER A 210 -2.18 -30.50 17.38
CA SER A 210 -2.07 -30.83 18.79
C SER A 210 -2.45 -32.27 19.11
N GLN A 211 -3.52 -32.79 18.49
CA GLN A 211 -3.91 -34.19 18.64
C GLN A 211 -2.84 -35.14 18.09
N MET A 212 -2.31 -34.86 16.90
CA MET A 212 -1.23 -35.67 16.31
C MET A 212 0.03 -35.67 17.16
N GLU A 213 0.38 -34.54 17.78
CA GLU A 213 1.49 -34.46 18.72
C GLU A 213 1.25 -35.30 19.96
N GLN A 214 0.03 -35.29 20.51
CA GLN A 214 -0.35 -36.13 21.64
C GLN A 214 -0.28 -37.62 21.30
N ASP A 215 -0.83 -38.03 20.16
CA ASP A 215 -0.80 -39.42 19.69
C ASP A 215 0.63 -39.89 19.46
N ARG A 216 1.50 -39.03 18.91
CA ARG A 216 2.92 -39.32 18.73
C ARG A 216 3.62 -39.63 20.05
N VAL A 217 3.30 -38.87 21.11
CA VAL A 217 3.88 -39.10 22.45
C VAL A 217 3.41 -40.43 23.03
N LEU A 218 2.11 -40.75 22.90
CA LEU A 218 1.57 -42.02 23.37
C LEU A 218 2.20 -43.22 22.65
N LEU A 219 2.30 -43.17 21.31
CA LEU A 219 2.93 -44.23 20.53
C LEU A 219 4.42 -44.39 20.86
N GLN A 220 5.12 -43.30 21.19
CA GLN A 220 6.52 -43.36 21.61
C GLN A 220 6.66 -44.04 22.98
N ASP A 221 5.78 -43.75 23.93
CA ASP A 221 5.77 -44.42 25.24
C ASP A 221 5.45 -45.93 25.11
N GLU A 222 4.48 -46.30 24.27
CA GLU A 222 4.18 -47.72 23.99
C GLU A 222 5.36 -48.45 23.34
N LYS A 223 6.03 -47.81 22.38
CA LYS A 223 7.23 -48.34 21.75
C LYS A 223 8.34 -48.59 22.78
N ASP A 224 8.57 -47.64 23.68
CA ASP A 224 9.62 -47.76 24.69
C ASP A 224 9.30 -48.89 25.71
N LYS A 225 8.02 -49.05 26.10
CA LYS A 225 7.56 -50.19 26.90
C LYS A 225 7.79 -51.53 26.18
N LEU A 226 7.44 -51.62 24.90
CA LEU A 226 7.65 -52.82 24.09
C LEU A 226 9.13 -53.17 23.95
N LEU A 227 10.00 -52.17 23.78
CA LEU A 227 11.45 -52.38 23.78
C LEU A 227 11.95 -52.90 25.13
N GLY A 228 11.39 -52.39 26.24
CA GLY A 228 11.62 -52.91 27.58
C GLY A 228 11.23 -54.39 27.71
N HIS A 229 10.01 -54.75 27.33
CA HIS A 229 9.53 -56.14 27.34
C HIS A 229 10.38 -57.05 26.46
N LYS A 230 10.75 -56.60 25.26
CA LYS A 230 11.63 -57.34 24.34
C LYS A 230 12.97 -57.64 25.00
N LYS A 231 13.57 -56.68 25.71
CA LYS A 231 14.85 -56.87 26.40
C LYS A 231 14.75 -57.94 27.50
N VAL A 232 13.68 -57.90 28.31
CA VAL A 232 13.43 -58.91 29.36
C VAL A 232 13.23 -60.30 28.77
N LEU A 233 12.42 -60.42 27.71
CA LEU A 233 12.21 -61.69 27.01
C LEU A 233 13.51 -62.27 26.45
N ILE A 234 14.35 -61.44 25.83
CA ILE A 234 15.66 -61.87 25.33
C ILE A 234 16.52 -62.43 26.47
N GLN A 235 16.59 -61.74 27.61
CA GLN A 235 17.35 -62.20 28.77
C GLN A 235 16.85 -63.55 29.29
N GLU A 236 15.53 -63.72 29.39
CA GLU A 236 14.93 -64.96 29.86
C GLU A 236 15.16 -66.13 28.89
N VAL A 237 15.09 -65.89 27.57
CA VAL A 237 15.43 -66.89 26.56
C VAL A 237 16.89 -67.34 26.69
N TYR A 238 17.83 -66.41 26.89
CA TYR A 238 19.23 -66.78 27.12
C TYR A 238 19.42 -67.58 28.42
N ARG A 239 18.74 -67.19 29.50
CA ARG A 239 18.76 -67.91 30.78
C ARG A 239 18.25 -69.34 30.63
N LEU A 240 17.09 -69.51 30.00
CA LEU A 240 16.48 -70.82 29.74
C LEU A 240 17.37 -71.68 28.82
N ARG A 241 17.96 -71.11 27.77
CA ARG A 241 18.92 -71.83 26.93
C ARG A 241 20.12 -72.35 27.74
N GLY A 242 20.68 -71.52 28.62
CA GLY A 242 21.76 -71.95 29.51
C GLY A 242 21.36 -73.11 30.43
N MET A 243 20.17 -73.06 31.02
CA MET A 243 19.64 -74.16 31.83
C MET A 243 19.42 -75.45 31.04
N VAL A 244 18.88 -75.34 29.83
CA VAL A 244 18.66 -76.51 28.95
C VAL A 244 19.99 -77.15 28.58
N SER A 245 21.00 -76.36 28.20
CA SER A 245 22.32 -76.89 27.88
C SER A 245 22.98 -77.59 29.08
N GLN A 246 22.83 -77.07 30.30
CA GLN A 246 23.30 -77.74 31.51
C GLN A 246 22.57 -79.07 31.75
N MET A 247 21.24 -79.09 31.60
CA MET A 247 20.45 -80.32 31.74
C MET A 247 20.82 -81.37 30.70
N GLU A 248 21.11 -80.97 29.46
CA GLU A 248 21.58 -81.87 28.40
C GLU A 248 22.95 -82.47 28.74
N GLU A 249 23.87 -81.67 29.29
CA GLU A 249 25.17 -82.14 29.77
C GLU A 249 25.02 -83.13 30.92
N ASP A 250 24.22 -82.80 31.94
CA ASP A 250 23.94 -83.67 33.07
C ASP A 250 23.33 -85.00 32.60
N GLN A 251 22.35 -84.96 31.69
CA GLN A 251 21.73 -86.15 31.10
C GLN A 251 22.75 -87.02 30.36
N ASN A 252 23.64 -86.42 29.57
CA ASN A 252 24.71 -87.15 28.86
C ASN A 252 25.69 -87.80 29.85
N ASN A 253 26.01 -87.12 30.95
CA ASN A 253 26.85 -87.66 32.02
C ASN A 253 26.18 -88.85 32.72
N TYR A 254 24.90 -88.73 33.08
CA TYR A 254 24.11 -89.84 33.65
C TYR A 254 24.03 -91.04 32.70
N GLN A 255 23.75 -90.82 31.41
CA GLN A 255 23.72 -91.89 30.42
C GLN A 255 25.09 -92.59 30.28
N SER A 256 26.19 -91.84 30.34
CA SER A 256 27.54 -92.38 30.29
C SER A 256 27.87 -93.21 31.52
N ALA A 257 27.51 -92.73 32.71
CA ALA A 257 27.66 -93.48 33.96
C ALA A 257 26.83 -94.77 33.96
N LEU A 258 25.58 -94.73 33.50
CA LEU A 258 24.73 -95.91 33.35
C LEU A 258 25.33 -96.95 32.38
N LYS A 259 25.92 -96.50 31.26
CA LYS A 259 26.65 -97.39 30.34
C LYS A 259 27.85 -98.05 31.02
N GLN A 260 28.63 -97.30 31.79
CA GLN A 260 29.78 -97.84 32.53
C GLN A 260 29.34 -98.87 33.58
N ILE A 261 28.29 -98.60 34.35
CA ILE A 261 27.72 -99.55 35.32
C ILE A 261 27.23 -100.81 34.62
N LYS A 262 26.55 -100.67 33.48
CA LYS A 262 26.09 -101.82 32.69
C LYS A 262 27.26 -102.69 32.24
N VAL A 263 28.30 -102.10 31.65
CA VAL A 263 29.51 -102.82 31.26
C VAL A 263 30.16 -103.51 32.46
N PHE A 264 30.26 -102.84 33.61
CA PHE A 264 30.79 -103.43 34.83
C PHE A 264 29.98 -104.65 35.29
N MET A 265 28.64 -104.53 35.34
CA MET A 265 27.75 -105.64 35.69
C MET A 265 27.90 -106.82 34.72
N ASP A 266 28.03 -106.54 33.42
CA ASP A 266 28.24 -107.57 32.40
C ASP A 266 29.62 -108.25 32.52
N THR A 267 30.60 -107.64 33.21
CA THR A 267 31.96 -108.20 33.41
C THR A 267 32.07 -109.03 34.71
N ILE A 268 31.08 -108.96 35.60
CA ILE A 268 31.08 -109.76 36.83
C ILE A 268 30.60 -111.18 36.48
N ASP A 269 31.55 -112.08 36.28
CA ASP A 269 31.27 -113.52 36.30
C ASP A 269 30.87 -113.93 37.72
N LEU A 270 29.56 -114.04 37.95
CA LEU A 270 29.02 -114.67 39.14
C LEU A 270 29.39 -116.15 39.10
N LYS A 271 30.40 -116.56 39.89
CA LYS A 271 30.63 -117.98 40.16
C LYS A 271 29.34 -118.56 40.74
N PRO A 272 28.74 -119.59 40.11
CA PRO A 272 27.59 -120.26 40.68
C PRO A 272 28.02 -120.95 41.98
N ILE A 273 27.17 -120.83 43.01
CA ILE A 273 27.32 -121.47 44.32
C ILE A 273 27.19 -122.99 44.16
#